data_AF-A0A1V4TGR5-F1
#
_entry.id   AF-A0A1V4TGR5-F1
#
_cell.length_a   1.000
_cell.length_b   1.000
_cell.length_c   1.000
_cell.angle_alpha   90.00
_cell.angle_beta   90.00
_cell.angle_gamma   90.00
#
_symmetry.space_group_name_H-M   'P 1'
#
loop_
_entity.id
_entity.type
_entity.pdbx_description
1 polymer ?
#
loop_
_entity_poly.entity_id
_entity_poly.type
_entity_poly.pdbx_seq_one_letter_code
_entity_poly.pdbx_strand_id
1 'polypeptide(L)'
;MEPWELALRTVLLGLSLIMTIVAFQARRRSGRGRMTWVLLSFVAFTVLSAAALLGEMLGDPSWQLSNNLLVILLLIIGANYLALLRG
;
A
#
# COMPACT_ATOMS: atom_id res chain seq x y z
N MET A 1 16.92 0.79 -13.45
CA MET A 1 15.52 1.23 -13.61
C MET A 1 15.51 2.53 -14.37
N GLU A 2 14.47 2.72 -15.18
CA GLU A 2 14.17 4.02 -15.77
C GLU A 2 13.65 4.98 -14.67
N PRO A 3 13.93 6.29 -14.73
CA PRO A 3 13.56 7.25 -13.69
C PRO A 3 12.07 7.26 -13.32
N TRP A 4 11.19 6.92 -14.27
CA TRP A 4 9.75 6.87 -14.06
C TRP A 4 9.31 5.71 -13.15
N GLU A 5 10.04 4.59 -13.12
CA GLU A 5 9.70 3.43 -12.30
C GLU A 5 9.94 3.73 -10.80
N LEU A 6 11.04 4.42 -10.51
CA LEU A 6 11.36 4.89 -9.17
C LEU A 6 10.33 5.93 -8.68
N ALA A 7 9.95 6.86 -9.55
CA ALA A 7 8.90 7.84 -9.25
C ALA A 7 7.57 7.15 -8.93
N LEU A 8 7.18 6.14 -9.72
CA LEU A 8 5.94 5.39 -9.52
C LEU A 8 5.94 4.62 -8.19
N ARG A 9 7.04 3.94 -7.84
CA ARG A 9 7.18 3.26 -6.54
C ARG A 9 7.13 4.23 -5.36
N THR A 10 7.73 5.41 -5.51
CA THR A 10 7.69 6.46 -4.48
C THR A 10 6.26 6.98 -4.27
N VAL A 11 5.53 7.23 -5.37
CA VAL A 11 4.12 7.64 -5.32
C VAL A 11 3.24 6.54 -4.69
N LEU A 12 3.47 5.27 -5.02
CA LEU A 12 2.75 4.14 -4.43
C LEU A 12 2.93 4.08 -2.91
N LEU A 13 4.16 4.27 -2.42
CA LEU A 13 4.44 4.36 -0.99
C LEU A 13 3.72 5.54 -0.33
N GLY A 14 3.73 6.71 -0.97
CA GLY A 14 3.00 7.88 -0.47
C GLY A 14 1.50 7.62 -0.37
N LEU A 15 0.90 7.04 -1.41
CA LEU A 15 -0.52 6.67 -1.44
C LEU A 15 -0.85 5.63 -0.37
N SER A 16 -0.05 4.58 -0.21
CA SER A 16 -0.31 3.54 0.79
C SER A 16 -0.26 4.11 2.21
N LEU A 17 0.68 5.03 2.48
CA LEU A 17 0.81 5.68 3.78
C LEU A 17 -0.43 6.54 4.10
N ILE A 18 -0.86 7.38 3.16
CA ILE A 18 -2.06 8.21 3.30
C ILE A 18 -3.27 7.32 3.59
N MET A 19 -3.43 6.24 2.82
CA MET A 19 -4.56 5.31 2.96
C MET A 19 -4.55 4.58 4.29
N THR A 20 -3.36 4.22 4.80
CA THR A 20 -3.18 3.64 6.13
C THR A 20 -3.64 4.61 7.23
N ILE A 21 -3.25 5.89 7.13
CA ILE A 21 -3.66 6.93 8.08
C ILE A 21 -5.17 7.12 8.06
N VAL A 22 -5.78 7.23 6.88
CA VAL A 22 -7.24 7.37 6.74
C VAL A 22 -7.96 6.15 7.31
N ALA A 23 -7.49 4.94 7.01
CA ALA A 23 -8.05 3.70 7.53
C ALA A 23 -7.95 3.61 9.06
N PHE A 24 -6.84 4.07 9.64
CA PHE A 24 -6.65 4.12 11.08
C PHE A 24 -7.66 5.08 11.75
N GLN A 25 -7.82 6.28 11.20
CA GLN A 25 -8.81 7.24 11.70
C GLN A 25 -10.25 6.71 11.58
N ALA A 26 -10.57 6.07 10.46
CA ALA A 26 -11.91 5.52 10.23
C ALA A 26 -12.21 4.31 11.13
N ARG A 27 -11.20 3.47 11.43
CA ARG A 27 -11.30 2.41 12.46
C ARG A 27 -11.58 3.01 13.83
N ARG A 28 -10.87 4.08 14.22
CA ARG A 28 -11.05 4.75 15.50
C ARG A 28 -12.46 5.33 15.67
N ARG A 29 -13.08 5.81 14.58
CA ARG A 29 -14.45 6.36 14.59
C ARG A 29 -15.54 5.28 14.63
N SER A 30 -15.37 4.20 13.87
CA SER A 30 -16.43 3.20 13.66
C SER A 30 -16.41 2.03 14.66
N GLY A 31 -15.27 1.72 15.29
CA GLY A 31 -15.12 0.58 16.21
C GLY A 31 -15.37 -0.80 15.59
N ARG A 32 -15.63 -0.88 14.27
CA ARG A 32 -16.05 -2.10 13.57
C ARG A 32 -14.87 -3.03 13.30
N GLY A 33 -15.04 -4.31 13.62
CA GLY A 33 -14.04 -5.36 13.35
C GLY A 33 -13.61 -5.47 11.88
N ARG A 34 -14.52 -5.19 10.93
CA ARG A 34 -14.20 -5.14 9.49
C ARG A 34 -13.14 -4.08 9.15
N MET A 35 -13.14 -2.96 9.85
CA MET A 35 -12.19 -1.86 9.63
C MET A 35 -10.77 -2.23 10.08
N THR A 36 -10.63 -3.18 11.01
CA THR A 36 -9.33 -3.72 11.44
C THR A 36 -8.65 -4.48 10.30
N TRP A 37 -9.39 -5.28 9.54
CA TRP A 37 -8.85 -6.01 8.37
C TRP A 37 -8.43 -5.07 7.25
N VAL A 38 -9.24 -4.05 6.98
CA VAL A 38 -8.90 -3.00 6.00
C VAL A 38 -7.64 -2.25 6.43
N LEU A 39 -7.52 -1.87 7.70
CA LEU A 39 -6.31 -1.24 8.22
C LEU A 39 -5.09 -2.14 8.10
N LEU A 40 -5.19 -3.41 8.52
CA LEU A 40 -4.09 -4.39 8.41
C LEU A 40 -3.59 -4.54 6.98
N SER A 41 -4.51 -4.55 6.01
CA SER A 41 -4.13 -4.61 4.60
C SER A 41 -3.32 -3.39 4.18
N PHE A 42 -3.77 -2.17 4.51
CA PHE A 42 -3.04 -0.95 4.15
C PHE A 42 -1.67 -0.85 4.85
N VAL A 43 -1.58 -1.29 6.10
CA VAL A 43 -0.28 -1.40 6.81
C VAL A 43 0.65 -2.35 6.07
N ALA A 44 0.19 -3.55 5.71
CA ALA A 44 0.99 -4.52 4.97
C ALA A 44 1.44 -3.96 3.61
N PHE A 45 0.57 -3.28 2.88
CA PHE A 45 0.93 -2.61 1.62
C PHE A 45 1.99 -1.52 1.81
N THR A 46 1.91 -0.77 2.89
CA THR A 46 2.87 0.30 3.19
C THR A 46 4.23 -0.28 3.53
N VAL A 47 4.28 -1.33 4.35
CA VAL A 47 5.52 -2.04 4.66
C VAL A 47 6.13 -2.66 3.41
N LEU A 48 5.32 -3.33 2.57
CA LEU A 48 5.78 -3.93 1.32
C LEU A 48 6.32 -2.88 0.35
N SER A 49 5.63 -1.75 0.19
CA SER A 49 6.06 -0.66 -0.69
C SER A 49 7.35 0.00 -0.19
N ALA A 50 7.49 0.16 1.13
CA ALA A 50 8.70 0.69 1.73
C ALA A 50 9.89 -0.26 1.57
N ALA A 51 9.67 -1.57 1.80
CA ALA A 51 10.70 -2.58 1.64
C ALA A 51 11.11 -2.75 0.17
N ALA A 52 10.16 -2.71 -0.77
CA ALA A 52 10.46 -2.72 -2.20
C ALA A 52 11.26 -1.49 -2.64
N LEU A 53 10.96 -0.31 -2.09
CA LEU A 53 11.73 0.91 -2.38
C LEU A 53 13.13 0.86 -1.75
N LEU A 54 13.24 0.40 -0.52
CA LEU A 54 14.52 0.25 0.19
C LEU A 54 15.43 -0.79 -0.48
N GLY A 55 14.87 -1.94 -0.88
CA GLY A 55 15.59 -2.96 -1.62
C GLY A 55 16.18 -2.41 -2.91
N GLU A 56 15.42 -1.61 -3.67
CA GLU A 56 15.97 -0.94 -4.86
C GLU A 56 17.06 0.08 -4.52
N MET A 57 16.87 0.91 -3.48
CA MET A 57 17.89 1.89 -3.07
C MET A 57 19.20 1.23 -2.63
N LEU A 58 19.12 0.03 -2.05
CA LEU A 58 20.25 -0.76 -1.61
C LEU A 58 20.82 -1.68 -2.72
N GLY A 59 20.19 -1.72 -3.90
CA GLY A 59 20.58 -2.59 -5.01
C GLY A 59 20.31 -4.08 -4.75
N ASP A 60 19.36 -4.41 -3.88
CA ASP A 60 18.96 -5.77 -3.55
C ASP A 60 17.86 -6.27 -4.53
N PRO A 61 18.18 -7.21 -5.43
CA PRO A 61 17.25 -7.69 -6.44
C PRO A 61 16.14 -8.58 -5.86
N SER A 62 16.25 -9.07 -4.63
CA SER A 62 15.24 -9.93 -3.99
C SER A 62 13.90 -9.20 -3.75
N TRP A 63 13.92 -7.87 -3.73
CA TRP A 63 12.78 -6.99 -3.55
C TRP A 63 12.18 -6.46 -4.85
N GLN A 64 12.63 -6.95 -6.02
CA GLN A 64 12.05 -6.58 -7.30
C GLN A 64 10.63 -7.13 -7.43
N LEU A 65 9.66 -6.23 -7.44
CA LEU A 65 8.27 -6.56 -7.71
C LEU A 65 8.01 -6.54 -9.21
N SER A 66 7.42 -7.61 -9.73
CA SER A 66 6.96 -7.65 -11.12
C SER A 66 5.79 -6.68 -11.33
N ASN A 67 5.67 -6.12 -12.54
CA ASN A 67 4.57 -5.22 -12.89
C ASN A 67 3.20 -5.88 -12.70
N ASN A 68 3.07 -7.17 -13.00
CA ASN A 68 1.84 -7.92 -12.76
C ASN A 68 1.45 -7.94 -11.27
N LEU A 69 2.44 -8.12 -10.39
CA LEU A 69 2.24 -8.11 -8.96
C LEU A 69 1.85 -6.71 -8.48
N LEU A 70 2.49 -5.64 -8.99
CA LEU A 70 2.10 -4.26 -8.70
C LEU A 70 0.64 -3.96 -9.10
N VAL A 71 0.19 -4.42 -10.27
CA VAL A 71 -1.20 -4.26 -10.71
C VAL A 71 -2.18 -4.96 -9.76
N ILE A 72 -1.86 -6.19 -9.33
CA ILE A 72 -2.68 -6.93 -8.36
C ILE A 72 -2.75 -6.18 -7.03
N LEU A 73 -1.62 -5.66 -6.53
CA LEU A 73 -1.59 -4.88 -5.28
C LEU A 73 -2.45 -3.61 -5.42
N LEU A 74 -2.37 -2.91 -6.54
CA LEU A 74 -3.19 -1.73 -6.84
C LEU A 74 -4.69 -2.05 -6.83
N LEU A 75 -5.11 -3.17 -7.44
CA LEU A 75 -6.51 -3.59 -7.44
C LEU A 75 -7.01 -3.90 -6.03
N ILE A 76 -6.20 -4.58 -5.21
CA ILE A 76 -6.55 -4.88 -3.81
C ILE A 76 -6.65 -3.58 -2.99
N ILE A 77 -5.71 -2.65 -3.15
CA ILE A 77 -5.74 -1.32 -2.51
C ILE A 77 -7.04 -0.59 -2.89
N GLY A 78 -7.41 -0.59 -4.17
CA GLY A 78 -8.65 0.01 -4.67
C GLY A 78 -9.90 -0.65 -4.07
N ALA A 79 -9.95 -1.97 -3.99
CA ALA A 79 -11.06 -2.69 -3.36
C ALA A 79 -11.20 -2.38 -1.87
N ASN A 80 -10.08 -2.31 -1.15
CA ASN A 80 -10.05 -1.96 0.28
C ASN A 80 -10.47 -0.51 0.52
N TYR A 81 -10.15 0.40 -0.41
CA TYR A 81 -10.64 1.77 -0.36
C TYR A 81 -12.15 1.86 -0.53
N LEU A 82 -12.73 1.10 -1.48
CA LEU A 82 -14.18 1.04 -1.64
C LEU A 82 -14.86 0.46 -0.39
N ALA A 83 -14.25 -0.54 0.25
CA ALA A 83 -14.73 -1.08 1.51
C ALA A 83 -14.66 -0.06 2.66
N LEU A 84 -13.63 0.80 2.66
CA LEU A 84 -13.46 1.91 3.59
C LEU A 84 -14.57 2.95 3.43
N LEU A 85 -14.92 3.31 2.18
CA LEU A 85 -15.99 4.27 1.89
C LEU A 85 -17.39 3.76 2.27
N ARG A 86 -17.59 2.44 2.28
CA ARG A 86 -18.86 1.79 2.64
C ARG A 86 -18.97 1.43 4.14
N GLY A 87 -17.98 1.78 4.98
CA GLY A 87 -17.89 1.38 6.40
C GLY A 87 -18.28 2.47 7.38
#